data_AF-A0A803LJ43-F1
#
_entry.id   AF-A0A803LJ43-F1
#
_cell.length_a   1.000
_cell.length_b   1.000
_cell.length_c   1.000
_cell.angle_alpha   90.00
_cell.angle_beta   90.00
_cell.angle_gamma   90.00
#
_symmetry.space_group_name_H-M   'P 1'
#
loop_
_entity.id
_entity.type
_entity.pdbx_description
1 polymer ?
#
loop_
_entity_poly.entity_id
_entity_poly.type
_entity_poly.pdbx_seq_one_letter_code
_entity_poly.pdbx_strand_id
1 'polypeptide(L)'
;MRLMRKGVSTPAMSRVTTRRWRCKKGQPRRSREAVLRKVRKLQRVIPGGQRVQQIDHLFLRTADYILHLRLQINLLQTLFKLYSSYI
;
A
#
# COMPACT_ATOMS: atom_id res chain seq x y z
N MET A 1 25.88 22.13 73.28
CA MET A 1 24.81 22.66 72.41
C MET A 1 25.15 22.45 70.94
N ARG A 2 24.29 21.70 70.25
CA ARG A 2 23.85 21.74 68.84
C ARG A 2 24.63 22.58 67.79
N LEU A 3 25.18 21.85 66.80
CA LEU A 3 25.19 22.03 65.34
C LEU A 3 25.58 23.41 64.74
N MET A 4 26.48 23.39 63.74
CA MET A 4 26.05 23.44 62.33
C MET A 4 27.27 23.32 61.39
N ARG A 5 27.27 22.24 60.60
CA ARG A 5 28.10 22.06 59.40
C ARG A 5 27.55 22.98 58.31
N LYS A 6 28.40 23.75 57.62
CA LYS A 6 28.03 24.38 56.34
C LYS A 6 28.85 23.74 55.23
N GLY A 7 28.11 23.06 54.35
CA GLY A 7 28.62 22.18 53.32
C GLY A 7 29.22 22.91 52.13
N VAL A 8 30.12 22.17 51.50
CA VAL A 8 30.69 22.31 50.16
C VAL A 8 29.63 22.71 49.13
N SER A 9 29.90 23.77 48.37
CA SER A 9 29.11 24.17 47.21
C SER A 9 29.75 23.58 45.94
N THR A 10 29.26 22.44 45.48
CA THR A 10 29.54 21.94 44.12
C THR A 10 28.52 22.55 43.15
N PRO A 11 28.94 23.10 42.00
CA PRO A 11 28.01 23.58 41.00
C PRO A 11 27.32 22.38 40.32
N ALA A 12 26.00 22.34 40.44
CA ALA A 12 25.16 21.39 39.74
C ALA A 12 25.26 21.64 38.22
N MET A 13 25.88 20.70 37.49
CA MET A 13 25.80 20.66 36.04
C MET A 13 24.35 20.39 35.63
N SER A 14 23.68 21.42 35.11
CA SER A 14 22.36 21.29 34.48
C SER A 14 22.47 20.35 33.28
N ARG A 15 21.81 19.20 33.36
CA ARG A 15 21.69 18.23 32.26
C ARG A 15 21.03 18.90 31.06
N VAL A 16 21.83 19.29 30.08
CA VAL A 16 21.34 19.66 28.74
C VAL A 16 20.63 18.44 28.17
N THR A 17 19.31 18.48 28.18
CA THR A 17 18.48 17.49 27.52
C THR A 17 18.57 17.74 26.03
N THR A 18 19.56 17.13 25.38
CA THR A 18 19.60 17.09 23.91
C THR A 18 18.35 16.35 23.44
N ARG A 19 17.34 17.10 22.99
CA ARG A 19 16.16 16.57 22.29
C ARG A 19 16.66 15.96 20.99
N ARG A 20 17.01 14.68 21.04
CA ARG A 20 17.43 13.88 19.90
C ARG A 20 16.26 13.82 18.95
N TRP A 21 16.32 14.62 17.87
CA TRP A 21 15.39 14.58 16.76
C TRP A 21 15.41 13.17 16.18
N ARG A 22 14.44 12.36 16.62
CA ARG A 22 14.23 11.00 16.14
C ARG A 22 13.64 11.15 14.75
N CYS A 23 14.51 11.30 13.76
CA CYS A 23 14.13 11.22 12.35
C CYS A 23 13.41 9.89 12.16
N LYS A 24 12.08 9.94 12.06
CA LYS A 24 11.26 8.80 11.66
C LYS A 24 11.65 8.51 10.21
N LYS A 25 12.65 7.65 10.01
CA LYS A 25 12.87 6.93 8.76
C LYS A 25 11.68 5.99 8.56
N GLY A 26 10.54 6.58 8.27
CA GLY A 26 9.30 5.89 8.03
C GLY A 26 9.22 5.47 6.57
N GLN A 27 9.03 4.16 6.39
CA GLN A 27 8.07 3.59 5.43
C GLN A 27 8.51 3.10 4.04
N PRO A 28 9.59 2.31 3.90
CA PRO A 28 9.68 1.38 2.77
C PRO A 28 8.77 0.14 2.94
N ARG A 29 8.44 -0.25 4.18
CA ARG A 29 7.61 -1.45 4.43
C ARG A 29 6.12 -1.26 4.11
N ARG A 30 5.55 -0.08 4.40
CA ARG A 30 4.11 0.18 4.15
C ARG A 30 3.77 0.19 2.66
N SER A 31 4.67 0.66 1.79
CA SER A 31 4.44 0.70 0.34
C SER A 31 4.40 -0.71 -0.26
N ARG A 32 5.34 -1.59 0.11
CA ARG A 32 5.35 -2.98 -0.35
C ARG A 32 4.11 -3.75 0.09
N GLU A 33 3.67 -3.59 1.34
CA GLU A 33 2.43 -4.20 1.83
C GLU A 33 1.19 -3.71 1.07
N ALA A 34 1.13 -2.42 0.73
CA ALA A 34 0.03 -1.87 -0.05
C ALA A 34 -0.02 -2.47 -1.47
N VAL A 35 1.13 -2.66 -2.12
CA VAL A 35 1.22 -3.31 -3.44
C VAL A 35 0.76 -4.78 -3.35
N LEU A 36 1.22 -5.53 -2.35
CA LEU A 36 0.80 -6.91 -2.15
C LEU A 36 -0.71 -7.03 -1.90
N ARG A 37 -1.32 -6.09 -1.16
CA ARG A 37 -2.78 -6.05 -1.00
C ARG A 37 -3.51 -5.85 -2.33
N LYS A 38 -2.99 -4.96 -3.19
CA LYS A 38 -3.55 -4.75 -4.54
C LYS A 38 -3.42 -5.99 -5.41
N VAL A 39 -2.26 -6.66 -5.40
CA VAL A 39 -2.04 -7.92 -6.14
C VAL A 39 -2.97 -9.02 -5.67
N ARG A 40 -3.15 -9.20 -4.35
CA ARG A 40 -4.13 -10.17 -3.81
C ARG A 40 -5.57 -9.85 -4.23
N LYS A 41 -5.93 -8.56 -4.26
CA LYS A 41 -7.25 -8.13 -4.74
C LYS A 41 -7.42 -8.47 -6.23
N LEU A 42 -6.38 -8.24 -7.03
CA LEU A 42 -6.36 -8.58 -8.44
C LEU A 42 -6.52 -10.09 -8.69
N GLN A 43 -5.82 -10.94 -7.92
CA GLN A 43 -5.96 -12.40 -7.96
C GLN A 43 -7.38 -12.90 -7.67
N ARG A 44 -8.16 -12.16 -6.87
CA ARG A 44 -9.56 -12.52 -6.55
C ARG A 44 -10.54 -12.16 -7.66
N VAL A 45 -10.30 -11.06 -8.37
CA VAL A 45 -11.19 -10.57 -9.43
C VAL A 45 -10.96 -11.32 -10.73
N ILE A 46 -9.73 -11.71 -11.00
CA ILE A 46 -9.39 -12.37 -12.26
C ILE A 46 -9.77 -13.86 -12.20
N PRO A 47 -10.48 -14.37 -13.21
CA PRO A 47 -10.79 -15.80 -13.29
C PRO A 47 -9.49 -16.62 -13.33
N GLY A 48 -9.34 -17.52 -12.36
CA GLY A 48 -8.14 -18.34 -12.18
C GLY A 48 -6.92 -17.61 -11.64
N GLY A 49 -7.05 -16.35 -11.18
CA GLY A 49 -5.95 -15.55 -10.64
C GLY A 49 -5.33 -16.10 -9.35
N GLN A 50 -6.09 -16.85 -8.54
CA GLN A 50 -5.59 -17.50 -7.33
C GLN A 50 -4.58 -18.63 -7.60
N ARG A 51 -4.61 -19.24 -8.79
CA ARG A 51 -3.68 -20.33 -9.16
C ARG A 51 -2.36 -19.80 -9.73
N VAL A 52 -2.28 -18.50 -10.01
CA VAL A 52 -1.12 -17.87 -10.64
C VAL A 52 -0.15 -17.39 -9.55
N GLN A 53 0.96 -18.12 -9.40
CA GLN A 53 1.98 -17.88 -8.37
C GLN A 53 2.95 -16.75 -8.76
N GLN A 54 3.15 -16.53 -10.07
CA GLN A 54 4.04 -15.50 -10.62
C GLN A 54 3.26 -14.24 -10.99
N ILE A 55 3.75 -13.08 -10.56
CA ILE A 55 3.09 -11.79 -10.75
C ILE A 55 3.00 -11.41 -12.23
N ASP A 56 4.03 -11.73 -13.03
CA ASP A 56 4.07 -11.36 -14.45
C ASP A 56 2.96 -12.05 -15.26
N HIS A 57 2.73 -13.33 -14.98
CA HIS A 57 1.62 -14.09 -15.58
C HIS A 57 0.25 -13.59 -15.11
N LEU A 58 0.15 -13.08 -13.88
CA LEU A 58 -1.09 -12.49 -13.39
C LEU A 58 -1.44 -11.24 -14.20
N PHE A 59 -0.47 -10.38 -14.47
CA PHE A 59 -0.67 -9.18 -15.30
C PHE A 59 -1.00 -9.52 -16.74
N LEU A 60 -0.32 -10.50 -17.34
CA LEU A 60 -0.64 -10.95 -18.70
C LEU A 60 -2.09 -11.44 -18.80
N ARG A 61 -2.49 -12.32 -17.88
CA ARG A 61 -3.87 -12.81 -17.81
C ARG A 61 -4.88 -11.70 -17.50
N THR A 62 -4.48 -10.67 -16.75
CA THR A 62 -5.30 -9.47 -16.54
C THR A 62 -5.58 -8.78 -17.86
N ALA A 63 -4.54 -8.58 -18.67
CA ALA A 63 -4.65 -7.93 -19.97
C ALA A 63 -5.57 -8.71 -20.91
N ASP A 64 -5.40 -10.03 -20.99
CA ASP A 64 -6.26 -10.91 -21.78
C ASP A 64 -7.72 -10.82 -21.33
N TYR A 65 -7.96 -10.83 -20.02
CA TYR A 65 -9.31 -10.75 -19.48
C TYR A 65 -9.97 -9.39 -19.75
N ILE A 66 -9.23 -8.29 -19.63
CA ILE A 66 -9.72 -6.95 -19.99
C ILE A 66 -10.08 -6.90 -21.48
N LEU A 67 -9.23 -7.46 -22.35
CA LEU A 67 -9.49 -7.51 -23.79
C LEU A 67 -10.76 -8.31 -24.09
N HIS A 68 -10.91 -9.49 -23.48
CA HIS A 68 -12.10 -10.33 -23.65
C HIS A 68 -13.37 -9.60 -23.23
N LEU A 69 -13.38 -8.95 -22.06
CA LEU A 69 -14.53 -8.17 -21.59
C LEU A 69 -14.89 -7.02 -22.55
N ARG A 70 -13.88 -6.30 -23.05
CA ARG A 70 -14.11 -5.23 -24.04
C ARG A 70 -14.74 -5.77 -25.32
N LEU A 71 -14.27 -6.91 -25.81
CA LEU A 71 -14.81 -7.55 -27.00
C LEU A 71 -16.27 -7.97 -26.80
N GLN A 72 -16.60 -8.58 -25.66
CA GLN A 72 -17.99 -8.96 -25.31
C GLN A 72 -18.92 -7.74 -25.30
N ILE A 73 -18.50 -6.65 -24.67
CA ILE A 73 -19.28 -5.40 -24.62
C ILE A 73 -19.45 -4.82 -26.02
N ASN A 74 -18.38 -4.76 -26.81
CA ASN A 74 -18.43 -4.23 -28.17
C ASN A 74 -19.38 -5.04 -29.05
N LEU A 75 -19.32 -6.37 -29.00
CA LEU A 75 -20.24 -7.23 -29.74
C LEU A 75 -21.69 -6.96 -29.33
N LEU A 76 -21.97 -6.93 -28.02
CA LEU A 76 -23.31 -6.65 -27.51
C LEU A 76 -23.82 -5.27 -27.96
N GLN A 77 -22.96 -4.25 -27.93
CA GLN A 77 -23.29 -2.91 -28.41
C GLN A 77 -23.55 -2.88 -29.92
N THR A 78 -22.77 -3.61 -30.73
CA THR A 78 -23.00 -3.69 -32.17
C THR A 78 -24.32 -4.38 -32.48
N LEU A 79 -24.63 -5.50 -31.81
CA LEU A 79 -25.90 -6.18 -31.96
C LEU A 79 -27.06 -5.27 -31.55
N PHE A 80 -26.97 -4.61 -30.40
CA PHE A 80 -28.00 -3.68 -29.93
C PHE A 80 -28.23 -2.53 -30.92
N LYS A 81 -27.17 -1.95 -31.50
CA LYS A 81 -27.28 -0.92 -32.53
C LYS A 81 -27.98 -1.44 -33.79
N LEU A 82 -27.68 -2.67 -34.21
CA LEU A 82 -28.33 -3.28 -35.37
C LEU A 82 -29.82 -3.50 -35.11
N TYR A 83 -30.19 -4.02 -33.93
CA TYR A 83 -31.59 -4.19 -33.54
C TYR A 83 -32.32 -2.85 -33.40
N SER A 84 -31.69 -1.85 -32.77
CA SER A 84 -32.27 -0.51 -32.60
C SER A 84 -32.34 0.29 -33.90
N SER A 85 -31.61 -0.10 -34.94
CA SER A 85 -31.68 0.52 -36.27
C SER A 85 -32.70 -0.18 -37.19
N TYR A 86 -33.16 -1.38 -36.81
CA TYR A 86 -34.09 -2.20 -37.59
C TYR A 86 -35.56 -2.02 -37.13
N ILE A 87 -35.77 -1.60 -35.88
CA ILE A 87 -37.06 -1.09 -35.37
C ILE A 87 -37.11 0.42 -35.60
#